data_AF-A0A914MNW6-F1
#
_entry.id   AF-A0A914MNW6-F1
#
_cell.length_a   1.000
_cell.length_b   1.000
_cell.length_c   1.000
_cell.angle_alpha   90.00
_cell.angle_beta   90.00
_cell.angle_gamma   90.00
#
_symmetry.space_group_name_H-M   'P 1'
#
loop_
_entity.id
_entity.type
_entity.pdbx_description
1 polymer ?
#
loop_
_entity_poly.entity_id
_entity_poly.type
_entity_poly.pdbx_seq_one_letter_code
_entity_poly.pdbx_strand_id
1 'polypeptide(L)'
;MVFRFQFVDFVNESVKLFGICSERNAVEKDSQFQASWRKGIQRKTLKFIFREKALPLFSRSNTISSSAASRTLYSLHELRWELSMVEYKIRWNGSSRNNSTLFTSGKNTSSINVPLNQKFVCRDAINITLHKRRRKNVIVQLLPLAGQLELQPVATATFGLGNNVFICERTRKRSLRESFHNRMTIFSGVLLGIGSLGTIIGYSIWKGQQQMKRPSILF
;
A
#
# COMPACT_ATOMS: atom_id res chain seq x y z
N MET A 1 7.32 -18.59 25.40
CA MET A 1 6.44 -17.47 24.96
C MET A 1 5.26 -18.09 24.22
N VAL A 2 4.04 -18.04 24.77
CA VAL A 2 2.87 -18.71 24.16
C VAL A 2 2.20 -17.74 23.18
N PHE A 3 2.28 -18.04 21.89
CA PHE A 3 1.51 -17.35 20.86
C PHE A 3 0.12 -17.99 20.77
N ARG A 4 -0.94 -17.23 21.07
CA ARG A 4 -2.32 -17.67 20.87
C ARG A 4 -2.83 -17.09 19.57
N PHE A 5 -2.95 -17.92 18.55
CA PHE A 5 -3.58 -17.57 17.29
C PHE A 5 -5.10 -17.67 17.45
N GLN A 6 -5.81 -16.69 16.90
CA GLN A 6 -7.26 -16.75 16.77
C GLN A 6 -7.62 -16.33 15.36
N PHE A 7 -8.15 -17.28 14.61
CA PHE A 7 -8.76 -17.03 13.31
C PHE A 7 -10.20 -16.58 13.51
N VAL A 8 -10.61 -15.56 12.75
CA VAL A 8 -11.97 -15.06 12.72
C VAL A 8 -12.31 -14.90 11.26
N ASP A 9 -13.34 -15.62 10.84
CA ASP A 9 -13.92 -15.46 9.52
C ASP A 9 -15.06 -14.44 9.61
N PHE A 10 -14.98 -13.38 8.81
CA PHE A 10 -16.00 -12.33 8.77
C PHE A 10 -17.26 -12.75 8.01
N VAL A 11 -17.22 -13.85 7.25
CA VAL A 11 -18.38 -14.43 6.56
C VAL A 11 -19.27 -15.24 7.53
N ASN A 12 -18.73 -15.60 8.70
CA ASN A 12 -19.44 -16.42 9.67
C ASN A 12 -20.56 -15.63 10.38
N GLU A 13 -21.76 -16.20 10.44
CA GLU A 13 -22.95 -15.61 11.08
C GLU A 13 -22.79 -15.30 12.58
N SER A 14 -21.85 -15.98 13.26
CA SER A 14 -21.53 -15.70 14.67
C SER A 14 -20.81 -14.36 14.88
N VAL A 15 -20.36 -13.73 13.80
CA VAL A 15 -19.72 -12.41 13.80
C VAL A 15 -20.72 -11.34 13.41
N LYS A 16 -21.00 -10.42 14.33
CA LYS A 16 -21.82 -9.24 14.04
C LYS A 16 -20.98 -8.18 13.38
N LEU A 17 -21.30 -7.87 12.13
CA LEU A 17 -20.70 -6.79 11.36
C LEU A 17 -21.54 -5.50 11.53
N PHE A 18 -20.85 -4.37 11.65
CA PHE A 18 -21.44 -3.05 11.75
C PHE A 18 -20.56 -2.07 10.99
N GLY A 19 -21.16 -1.15 10.25
CA GLY A 19 -20.43 -0.16 9.47
C GLY A 19 -21.07 1.21 9.56
N ILE A 20 -20.24 2.25 9.54
CA ILE A 20 -20.67 3.64 9.40
C ILE A 20 -19.98 4.18 8.16
N CYS A 21 -20.77 4.66 7.21
CA CYS A 21 -20.26 5.32 6.01
C CYS A 21 -20.22 6.83 6.25
N SER A 22 -19.12 7.48 5.85
CA SER A 22 -19.07 8.93 5.78
C SER A 22 -19.81 9.47 4.55
N GLU A 23 -20.27 10.72 4.62
CA GLU A 23 -20.64 11.49 3.44
C GLU A 23 -19.45 11.64 2.47
N ARG A 24 -19.76 11.71 1.17
CA ARG A 24 -18.76 11.84 0.11
C ARG A 24 -18.02 13.18 0.20
N ASN A 25 -16.72 13.14 -0.08
CA ASN A 25 -15.84 14.32 -0.13
C ASN A 25 -15.76 15.09 1.18
N ALA A 26 -16.20 14.49 2.28
CA ALA A 26 -16.10 15.08 3.59
C ALA A 26 -14.70 14.78 4.15
N VAL A 27 -13.74 15.59 3.73
CA VAL A 27 -12.35 15.52 4.19
C VAL A 27 -12.33 15.50 5.72
N GLU A 28 -11.53 14.61 6.30
CA GLU A 28 -11.43 14.36 7.75
C GLU A 28 -12.60 13.64 8.43
N LYS A 29 -13.67 13.25 7.72
CA LYS A 29 -14.68 12.35 8.29
C LYS A 29 -14.21 10.89 8.26
N ASP A 30 -14.58 10.17 9.30
CA ASP A 30 -14.13 8.80 9.55
C ASP A 30 -15.22 7.78 9.18
N SER A 31 -14.96 6.95 8.16
CA SER A 31 -15.74 5.75 7.87
C SER A 31 -15.28 4.61 8.77
N GLN A 32 -16.19 3.75 9.23
CA GLN A 32 -15.89 2.76 10.26
C GLN A 32 -16.43 1.41 9.85
N PHE A 33 -15.64 0.35 10.04
CA PHE A 33 -16.05 -1.03 9.92
C PHE A 33 -15.73 -1.77 11.22
N GLN A 34 -16.72 -2.42 11.81
CA GLN A 34 -16.61 -3.06 13.10
C GLN A 34 -17.13 -4.49 13.04
N ALA A 35 -16.30 -5.44 13.43
CA ALA A 35 -16.67 -6.83 13.63
C ALA A 35 -16.69 -7.16 15.12
N SER A 36 -17.75 -7.82 15.59
CA SER A 36 -17.90 -8.21 17.00
C SER A 36 -18.35 -9.66 17.13
N TRP A 37 -17.63 -10.43 17.94
CA TRP A 37 -17.91 -11.86 18.15
C TRP A 37 -17.75 -12.22 19.63
N ARG A 38 -18.32 -13.37 20.02
CA ARG A 38 -18.16 -13.92 21.36
C ARG A 38 -17.19 -15.10 21.33
N LYS A 39 -16.38 -15.24 22.38
CA LYS A 39 -15.55 -16.41 22.65
C LYS A 39 -15.65 -16.74 24.13
N GLY A 40 -16.53 -17.70 24.47
CA GLY A 40 -16.90 -18.00 25.84
C GLY A 40 -17.49 -16.77 26.54
N ILE A 41 -16.92 -16.41 27.68
CA ILE A 41 -17.36 -15.27 28.52
C ILE A 41 -16.90 -13.91 27.95
N GLN A 42 -16.00 -13.91 26.96
CA GLN A 42 -15.46 -12.68 26.38
C GLN A 42 -16.22 -12.27 25.13
N ARG A 43 -16.61 -11.00 25.06
CA ARG A 43 -17.00 -10.31 23.83
C ARG A 43 -15.79 -9.57 23.27
N LYS A 44 -15.44 -9.88 22.03
CA LYS A 44 -14.32 -9.30 21.29
C LYS A 44 -14.86 -8.42 20.18
N THR A 45 -14.21 -7.30 19.97
CA THR A 45 -14.59 -6.32 18.94
C THR A 45 -13.32 -5.85 18.25
N LEU A 46 -13.32 -5.90 16.92
CA LEU A 46 -12.29 -5.36 16.07
C LEU A 46 -12.91 -4.24 15.23
N LYS A 47 -12.31 -3.06 15.26
CA LYS A 47 -12.81 -1.88 14.56
C LYS A 47 -11.71 -1.31 13.69
N PHE A 48 -12.04 -1.08 12.42
CA PHE A 48 -11.22 -0.42 11.42
C PHE A 48 -11.82 0.95 11.16
N ILE A 49 -10.98 1.97 11.19
CA ILE A 49 -11.36 3.36 10.95
C ILE A 49 -10.61 3.83 9.73
N PHE A 50 -11.36 4.27 8.73
CA PHE A 50 -10.87 4.78 7.46
C PHE A 50 -11.11 6.28 7.40
N ARG A 51 -10.15 7.01 6.83
CA ARG A 51 -10.22 8.47 6.71
C ARG A 51 -9.89 8.91 5.29
N GLU A 52 -10.62 9.91 4.80
CA GLU A 52 -10.29 10.61 3.57
C GLU A 52 -9.27 11.72 3.86
N LYS A 53 -8.17 11.73 3.09
CA LYS A 53 -7.12 12.75 3.15
C LYS A 53 -6.85 13.32 1.75
N ALA A 54 -6.64 14.62 1.70
CA ALA A 54 -6.13 15.31 0.52
C ALA A 54 -4.59 15.36 0.62
N LEU A 55 -3.89 14.69 -0.29
CA LEU A 55 -2.42 14.72 -0.35
C LEU A 55 -1.97 15.63 -1.51
N PRO A 56 -1.00 16.52 -1.32
CA PRO A 56 -0.47 17.35 -2.41
C PRO A 56 0.29 16.46 -3.41
N LEU A 57 -0.02 16.56 -4.71
CA LEU A 57 0.61 15.77 -5.77
C LEU A 57 2.09 16.13 -6.02
N PHE A 58 2.53 17.31 -5.60
CA PHE A 58 3.91 17.78 -5.77
C PHE A 58 4.44 18.39 -4.47
N SER A 59 5.19 17.60 -3.70
CA SER A 59 6.13 18.14 -2.71
C SER A 59 7.55 17.92 -3.24
N ARG A 60 7.96 18.76 -4.18
CA ARG A 60 9.34 18.75 -4.65
C ARG A 60 10.17 19.46 -3.59
N SER A 61 10.80 18.69 -2.71
CA SER A 61 11.96 19.15 -1.95
C SER A 61 13.02 19.56 -2.96
N ASN A 62 13.26 20.86 -3.13
CA ASN A 62 14.51 21.35 -3.67
C ASN A 62 14.77 22.71 -3.04
N THR A 63 15.74 22.73 -2.14
CA THR A 63 16.52 23.90 -1.79
C THR A 63 17.10 24.50 -3.07
N ILE A 64 16.42 25.46 -3.68
CA ILE A 64 17.05 26.43 -4.57
C ILE A 64 16.52 27.80 -4.14
N SER A 65 17.37 28.45 -3.37
CA SER A 65 17.37 29.89 -3.12
C SER A 65 17.49 30.65 -4.44
N SER A 66 16.42 31.29 -4.87
CA SER A 66 16.49 32.54 -5.64
C SER A 66 15.10 33.16 -5.75
N SER A 67 15.00 34.38 -5.23
CA SER A 67 13.94 35.35 -5.43
C SER A 67 13.38 35.38 -6.86
N ALA A 68 12.06 35.60 -6.97
CA ALA A 68 11.29 35.89 -8.19
C ALA A 68 10.75 34.69 -9.00
N ALA A 69 9.83 33.93 -8.40
CA ALA A 69 8.83 33.17 -9.16
C ALA A 69 7.54 32.96 -8.35
N SER A 70 6.93 34.06 -7.91
CA SER A 70 5.56 34.03 -7.40
C SER A 70 4.61 34.10 -8.59
N ARG A 71 4.09 32.95 -9.06
CA ARG A 71 2.93 32.85 -9.96
C ARG A 71 2.31 31.45 -9.86
N THR A 72 1.29 31.34 -9.00
CA THR A 72 0.15 30.40 -9.06
C THR A 72 0.43 28.99 -9.61
N LEU A 73 1.08 28.16 -8.81
CA LEU A 73 1.04 26.71 -9.00
C LEU A 73 -0.24 26.22 -8.31
N TYR A 74 -1.27 25.85 -9.09
CA TYR A 74 -2.43 25.14 -8.58
C TYR A 74 -1.95 23.91 -7.81
N SER A 75 -2.08 23.90 -6.49
CA SER A 75 -1.81 22.72 -5.67
C SER A 75 -2.87 21.68 -5.99
N LEU A 76 -2.61 20.85 -7.00
CA LEU A 76 -3.46 19.70 -7.28
C LEU A 76 -3.35 18.75 -6.08
N HIS A 77 -4.46 18.60 -5.37
CA HIS A 77 -4.59 17.65 -4.27
C HIS A 77 -5.21 16.35 -4.79
N GLU A 78 -4.55 15.23 -4.54
CA GLU A 78 -5.11 13.90 -4.77
C GLU A 78 -5.88 13.47 -3.51
N LEU A 79 -7.16 13.17 -3.69
CA LEU A 79 -7.98 12.58 -2.63
C LEU A 79 -7.66 11.10 -2.50
N ARG A 80 -7.35 10.69 -1.27
CA ARG A 80 -6.97 9.32 -0.94
C ARG A 80 -7.72 8.89 0.31
N TRP A 81 -8.11 7.61 0.37
CA TRP A 81 -8.56 7.00 1.62
C TRP A 81 -7.40 6.23 2.25
N GLU A 82 -7.30 6.27 3.56
CA GLU A 82 -6.34 5.50 4.34
C GLU A 82 -7.02 4.76 5.48
N LEU A 83 -6.42 3.65 5.90
CA LEU A 83 -6.81 3.00 7.14
C LEU A 83 -6.22 3.82 8.30
N SER A 84 -6.92 4.78 8.87
CA SER A 84 -6.37 5.67 9.92
C SER A 84 -5.99 4.93 11.22
N MET A 85 -6.89 4.05 11.70
CA MET A 85 -6.70 3.37 12.97
C MET A 85 -7.38 2.00 13.01
N VAL A 86 -6.80 1.07 13.76
CA VAL A 86 -7.41 -0.20 14.13
C VAL A 86 -7.50 -0.30 15.64
N GLU A 87 -8.67 -0.68 16.14
CA GLU A 87 -8.93 -0.88 17.56
C GLU A 87 -9.36 -2.32 17.81
N TYR A 88 -8.82 -2.92 18.86
CA TYR A 88 -9.25 -4.23 19.35
C TYR A 88 -9.66 -4.13 20.80
N LYS A 89 -10.93 -4.43 21.08
CA LYS A 89 -11.53 -4.36 22.40
C LYS A 89 -11.98 -5.73 22.87
N ILE A 90 -11.61 -6.08 24.09
CA ILE A 90 -12.08 -7.27 24.80
C ILE A 90 -12.91 -6.81 25.99
N ARG A 91 -14.13 -7.32 26.12
CA ARG A 91 -15.03 -7.11 27.26
C ARG A 91 -15.39 -8.47 27.87
N TRP A 92 -15.32 -8.59 29.17
CA TRP A 92 -15.73 -9.80 29.89
C TRP A 92 -17.15 -9.62 30.41
N ASN A 93 -18.03 -10.58 30.14
CA ASN A 93 -19.37 -10.62 30.73
C ASN A 93 -19.30 -11.16 32.18
N GLY A 94 -20.10 -10.62 33.10
CA GLY A 94 -20.20 -11.13 34.48
C GLY A 94 -19.28 -10.48 35.53
N SER A 95 -18.58 -9.38 35.21
CA SER A 95 -17.80 -8.63 36.19
C SER A 95 -18.43 -7.26 36.44
N SER A 96 -18.74 -6.94 37.70
CA SER A 96 -19.40 -5.70 38.16
C SER A 96 -18.60 -4.42 37.90
N ARG A 97 -17.32 -4.53 37.52
CA ARG A 97 -16.48 -3.42 37.06
C ARG A 97 -16.30 -3.51 35.56
N ASN A 98 -16.30 -2.36 34.88
CA ASN A 98 -16.00 -2.18 33.45
C ASN A 98 -14.59 -2.70 33.06
N ASN A 99 -14.36 -4.00 33.16
CA ASN A 99 -13.14 -4.69 32.77
C ASN A 99 -13.16 -4.83 31.25
N SER A 100 -12.93 -3.71 30.58
CA SER A 100 -12.69 -3.70 29.14
C SER A 100 -11.23 -3.37 28.87
N THR A 101 -10.66 -4.06 27.89
CA THR A 101 -9.29 -3.87 27.48
C THR A 101 -9.30 -3.46 26.01
N LEU A 102 -8.85 -2.23 25.77
CA LEU A 102 -8.70 -1.65 24.44
C LEU A 102 -7.22 -1.64 24.04
N PHE A 103 -6.93 -2.15 22.85
CA PHE A 103 -5.68 -2.04 22.14
C PHE A 103 -5.89 -1.19 20.90
N THR A 104 -4.96 -0.30 20.58
CA THR A 104 -5.07 0.60 19.42
C THR A 104 -3.80 0.56 18.60
N SER A 105 -3.91 0.72 17.28
CA SER A 105 -2.76 0.97 16.42
C SER A 105 -2.23 2.40 16.68
N GLY A 106 -0.95 2.63 16.43
CA GLY A 106 -0.40 3.99 16.45
C GLY A 106 -1.00 4.84 15.33
N LYS A 107 -1.09 6.16 15.53
CA LYS A 107 -1.45 7.10 14.45
C LYS A 107 -0.43 6.95 13.31
N ASN A 108 -0.90 6.83 12.07
CA ASN A 108 -0.07 6.65 10.85
C ASN A 108 0.74 5.34 10.78
N THR A 109 0.40 4.31 11.57
CA THR A 109 1.09 2.99 11.49
C THR A 109 0.52 2.06 10.43
N SER A 110 -0.49 2.53 9.71
CA SER A 110 -1.21 1.79 8.70
C SER A 110 -0.55 1.90 7.33
N SER A 111 -0.19 0.75 6.77
CA SER A 111 0.45 0.66 5.46
C SER A 111 -0.50 0.86 4.27
N ILE A 112 -1.75 1.25 4.51
CA ILE A 112 -2.80 1.29 3.49
C ILE A 112 -3.21 2.75 3.26
N ASN A 113 -2.80 3.28 2.12
CA ASN A 113 -3.13 4.61 1.61
C ASN A 113 -3.36 4.51 0.10
N VAL A 114 -4.56 4.82 -0.35
CA VAL A 114 -5.09 4.43 -1.66
C VAL A 114 -5.88 5.59 -2.26
N PRO A 115 -5.77 5.85 -3.56
CA PRO A 115 -6.59 6.88 -4.21
C PRO A 115 -8.09 6.63 -4.04
N LEU A 116 -8.88 7.69 -3.84
CA LEU A 116 -10.28 7.61 -3.40
C LEU A 116 -11.14 6.68 -4.28
N ASN A 117 -10.89 6.74 -5.58
CA ASN A 117 -11.61 6.10 -6.68
C ASN A 117 -11.01 4.75 -7.07
N GLN A 118 -10.14 4.17 -6.24
CA GLN A 118 -9.46 2.91 -6.52
C GLN A 118 -9.74 1.85 -5.45
N LYS A 119 -9.85 0.60 -5.91
CA LYS A 119 -9.93 -0.59 -5.07
C LYS A 119 -8.54 -1.00 -4.63
N PHE A 120 -8.34 -1.26 -3.34
CA PHE A 120 -7.09 -1.80 -2.84
C PHE A 120 -7.05 -3.31 -3.01
N VAL A 121 -5.98 -3.81 -3.63
CA VAL A 121 -5.73 -5.25 -3.76
C VAL A 121 -4.34 -5.59 -3.24
N CYS A 122 -4.26 -6.56 -2.33
CA CYS A 122 -2.99 -7.06 -1.82
C CYS A 122 -2.99 -8.58 -1.78
N ARG A 123 -1.94 -9.22 -2.32
CA ARG A 123 -1.77 -10.68 -2.27
C ARG A 123 -1.01 -11.14 -1.03
N ASP A 124 -0.39 -10.20 -0.33
CA ASP A 124 0.43 -10.46 0.85
C ASP A 124 -0.37 -10.18 2.13
N ALA A 125 -0.05 -10.90 3.20
CA ALA A 125 -0.65 -10.66 4.50
C ALA A 125 -0.24 -9.30 5.07
N ILE A 126 -1.20 -8.59 5.67
CA ILE A 126 -0.97 -7.29 6.31
C ILE A 126 -0.99 -7.48 7.82
N ASN A 127 0.12 -7.12 8.46
CA ASN A 127 0.29 -7.21 9.91
C ASN A 127 0.15 -5.84 10.54
N ILE A 128 -0.80 -5.70 11.46
CA ILE A 128 -1.08 -4.46 12.18
C ILE A 128 -0.82 -4.71 13.66
N THR A 129 0.17 -4.00 14.21
CA THR A 129 0.53 -4.12 15.63
C THR A 129 -0.32 -3.16 16.46
N LEU A 130 -1.07 -3.71 17.40
CA LEU A 130 -1.90 -2.99 18.36
C LEU A 130 -1.20 -2.92 19.71
N HIS A 131 -1.15 -1.71 20.25
CA HIS A 131 -0.46 -1.40 21.48
C HIS A 131 -1.45 -1.12 22.60
N LYS A 132 -1.05 -1.45 23.82
CA LYS A 132 -1.73 -1.01 25.05
C LYS A 132 -0.70 -0.73 26.12
N ARG A 133 -0.87 0.39 26.82
CA ARG A 133 0.03 0.80 27.92
C ARG A 133 0.12 -0.32 28.96
N ARG A 134 1.34 -0.73 29.32
CA ARG A 134 1.66 -1.77 30.33
C ARG A 134 1.12 -3.19 30.03
N ARG A 135 0.85 -3.53 28.76
CA ARG A 135 0.44 -4.88 28.33
C ARG A 135 1.23 -5.30 27.09
N LYS A 136 1.30 -6.61 26.81
CA LYS A 136 1.91 -7.13 25.59
C LYS A 136 1.11 -6.68 24.36
N ASN A 137 1.83 -6.37 23.29
CA ASN A 137 1.24 -5.99 22.01
C ASN A 137 0.45 -7.16 21.42
N VAL A 138 -0.59 -6.83 20.67
CA VAL A 138 -1.42 -7.78 19.92
C VAL A 138 -1.18 -7.53 18.45
N ILE A 139 -0.95 -8.57 17.66
CA ILE A 139 -0.77 -8.46 16.21
C ILE A 139 -2.06 -8.93 15.55
N VAL A 140 -2.68 -8.05 14.76
CA VAL A 140 -3.80 -8.39 13.88
C VAL A 140 -3.23 -8.67 12.51
N GLN A 141 -3.44 -9.88 12.01
CA GLN A 141 -3.00 -10.30 10.68
C GLN A 141 -4.22 -10.42 9.77
N LEU A 142 -4.24 -9.60 8.72
CA LEU A 142 -5.22 -9.70 7.64
C LEU A 142 -4.67 -10.68 6.61
N LEU A 143 -5.37 -11.80 6.44
CA LEU A 143 -5.00 -12.85 5.50
C LEU A 143 -5.81 -12.70 4.20
N PRO A 144 -5.16 -12.84 3.04
CA PRO A 144 -5.87 -12.85 1.76
C PRO A 144 -6.70 -14.14 1.63
N LEU A 145 -8.00 -14.00 1.38
CA LEU A 145 -8.88 -15.14 1.10
C LEU A 145 -8.84 -15.40 -0.41
N ALA A 146 -8.63 -16.65 -0.85
CA ALA A 146 -8.41 -16.99 -2.26
C ALA A 146 -7.23 -16.24 -2.93
N GLY A 147 -6.21 -15.89 -2.14
CA GLY A 147 -4.97 -15.28 -2.64
C GLY A 147 -5.04 -13.78 -2.91
N GLN A 148 -6.16 -13.11 -2.59
CA GLN A 148 -6.28 -11.65 -2.69
C GLN A 148 -7.05 -11.07 -1.48
N LEU A 149 -6.53 -9.97 -0.92
CA LEU A 149 -7.20 -9.12 0.06
C LEU A 149 -7.71 -7.88 -0.67
N GLU A 150 -9.00 -7.61 -0.54
CA GLU A 150 -9.67 -6.53 -1.27
C GLU A 150 -10.36 -5.56 -0.30
N LEU A 151 -10.12 -4.27 -0.46
CA LEU A 151 -10.72 -3.23 0.39
C LEU A 151 -11.20 -2.05 -0.48
N GLN A 152 -12.44 -1.63 -0.23
CA GLN A 152 -13.03 -0.43 -0.83
C GLN A 152 -13.98 0.23 0.18
N PRO A 153 -13.46 1.06 1.10
CA PRO A 153 -14.24 1.65 2.18
C PRO A 153 -15.10 2.85 1.75
N VAL A 154 -14.78 3.49 0.61
CA VAL A 154 -15.54 4.64 0.08
C VAL A 154 -16.10 4.29 -1.30
N ALA A 155 -17.40 4.45 -1.47
CA ALA A 155 -18.10 4.24 -2.73
C ALA A 155 -18.11 5.54 -3.56
N THR A 156 -17.39 5.56 -4.67
CA THR A 156 -17.53 6.59 -5.69
C THR A 156 -18.79 6.36 -6.53
N ALA A 157 -19.35 7.44 -7.07
CA ALA A 157 -20.74 7.59 -7.54
C ALA A 157 -21.25 6.63 -8.63
N THR A 158 -20.41 5.77 -9.19
CA THR A 158 -20.82 4.83 -10.23
C THR A 158 -20.84 3.41 -9.67
N PHE A 159 -22.06 2.92 -9.40
CA PHE A 159 -22.34 1.49 -9.44
C PHE A 159 -21.88 0.98 -10.82
N GLY A 160 -20.65 0.47 -10.87
CA GLY A 160 -19.97 0.11 -12.11
C GLY A 160 -18.79 1.04 -12.40
N LEU A 161 -17.61 0.65 -11.92
CA LEU A 161 -16.28 0.77 -12.56
C LEU A 161 -15.22 0.58 -11.47
N GLY A 162 -15.12 -0.65 -10.98
CA GLY A 162 -13.95 -1.18 -10.30
C GLY A 162 -12.78 -1.43 -11.26
N ASN A 163 -12.55 -0.55 -12.25
CA ASN A 163 -11.53 -0.77 -13.27
C ASN A 163 -10.14 -0.30 -12.82
N ASN A 164 -10.06 0.57 -11.82
CA ASN A 164 -8.78 1.03 -11.30
C ASN A 164 -8.44 0.30 -10.00
N VAL A 165 -7.48 -0.60 -10.12
CA VAL A 165 -6.95 -1.40 -9.01
C VAL A 165 -5.65 -0.80 -8.52
N PHE A 166 -5.59 -0.49 -7.22
CA PHE A 166 -4.36 -0.10 -6.55
C PHE A 166 -3.73 -1.32 -5.87
N ILE A 167 -2.62 -1.77 -6.42
CA ILE A 167 -1.87 -2.92 -5.88
C ILE A 167 -0.99 -2.45 -4.73
N CYS A 168 -1.04 -3.15 -3.59
CA CYS A 168 -0.18 -2.85 -2.46
C CYS A 168 1.31 -2.92 -2.84
N GLU A 169 2.14 -2.05 -2.24
CA GLU A 169 3.53 -1.89 -2.64
C GLU A 169 4.34 -3.20 -2.52
N ARG A 170 4.04 -4.04 -1.52
CA ARG A 170 4.69 -5.36 -1.35
C ARG A 170 4.40 -6.29 -2.53
N THR A 171 3.13 -6.43 -2.91
CA THR A 171 2.74 -7.26 -4.05
C THR A 171 3.31 -6.69 -5.35
N ARG A 172 3.33 -5.36 -5.50
CA ARG A 172 3.96 -4.70 -6.64
C ARG A 172 5.46 -5.01 -6.73
N LYS A 173 6.21 -4.90 -5.63
CA LYS A 173 7.65 -5.23 -5.57
C LYS A 173 7.91 -6.70 -5.89
N ARG A 174 7.07 -7.60 -5.38
CA ARG A 174 7.16 -9.04 -5.68
C ARG A 174 6.94 -9.33 -7.15
N SER A 175 5.88 -8.79 -7.75
CA SER A 175 5.58 -8.96 -9.17
C SER A 175 6.69 -8.42 -10.07
N LEU A 176 7.28 -7.27 -9.72
CA LEU A 176 8.44 -6.73 -10.43
C LEU A 176 9.65 -7.65 -10.31
N ARG A 177 9.95 -8.16 -9.10
CA ARG A 177 11.06 -9.10 -8.89
C ARG A 177 10.88 -10.41 -9.67
N GLU A 178 9.67 -10.95 -9.69
CA GLU A 178 9.32 -12.12 -10.51
C GLU A 178 9.52 -11.83 -12.01
N SER A 179 9.20 -10.62 -12.46
CA SER A 179 9.41 -10.18 -13.86
C SER A 179 10.89 -10.02 -14.22
N PHE A 180 11.74 -9.57 -13.30
CA PHE A 180 13.19 -9.51 -13.51
C PHE A 180 13.85 -10.88 -13.50
N HIS A 181 13.30 -11.83 -12.74
CA HIS A 181 13.78 -13.21 -12.74
C HIS A 181 13.29 -14.01 -13.96
N ASN A 182 12.40 -13.43 -14.77
CA ASN A 182 11.89 -14.07 -15.97
C ASN A 182 13.00 -14.22 -17.02
N ARG A 183 13.13 -15.42 -17.58
CA ARG A 183 14.21 -15.77 -18.52
C ARG A 183 14.24 -14.86 -19.74
N MET A 184 13.08 -14.37 -20.20
CA MET A 184 12.99 -13.42 -21.32
C MET A 184 13.63 -12.06 -21.01
N THR A 185 13.45 -11.53 -19.80
CA THR A 185 14.02 -10.23 -19.40
C THR A 185 15.54 -10.30 -19.29
N ILE A 186 16.04 -11.42 -18.75
CA ILE A 186 17.48 -11.71 -18.67
C ILE A 186 18.06 -11.82 -20.08
N PHE A 187 17.39 -12.56 -20.97
CA PHE A 187 17.84 -12.74 -22.36
C PHE A 187 17.86 -11.42 -23.15
N SER A 188 16.84 -10.58 -22.97
CA SER A 188 16.79 -9.23 -23.55
C SER A 188 17.93 -8.35 -23.03
N GLY A 189 18.21 -8.37 -21.73
CA GLY A 189 19.33 -7.62 -21.14
C GLY A 189 20.69 -8.07 -21.68
N VAL A 190 20.90 -9.38 -21.83
CA VAL A 190 22.15 -9.93 -22.38
C VAL A 190 22.30 -9.58 -23.87
N LEU A 191 21.25 -9.69 -24.68
CA LEU A 191 21.27 -9.30 -26.09
C LEU A 191 21.59 -7.81 -26.29
N LEU A 192 20.98 -6.93 -25.48
CA LEU A 192 21.26 -5.50 -25.53
C LEU A 192 22.70 -5.20 -25.07
N GLY A 193 23.19 -5.90 -24.05
CA GLY A 193 24.58 -5.81 -23.59
C GLY A 193 25.58 -6.19 -24.68
N ILE A 194 25.40 -7.35 -25.32
CA ILE A 194 26.28 -7.83 -26.39
C ILE A 194 26.17 -6.94 -27.64
N GLY A 195 24.97 -6.50 -28.00
CA GLY A 195 24.77 -5.59 -29.13
C GLY A 195 25.45 -4.24 -28.95
N SER A 196 25.40 -3.66 -27.75
CA SER A 196 26.08 -2.39 -27.45
C SER A 196 27.60 -2.53 -27.48
N LEU A 197 28.16 -3.61 -26.91
CA LEU A 197 29.60 -3.88 -26.98
C LEU A 197 30.05 -4.17 -28.41
N GLY A 198 29.27 -4.97 -29.14
CA GLY A 198 29.56 -5.35 -30.53
C GLY A 198 29.56 -4.15 -31.47
N THR A 199 28.61 -3.23 -31.30
CA THR A 199 28.57 -1.99 -32.09
C THR A 199 29.72 -1.04 -31.76
N ILE A 200 30.10 -0.88 -30.49
CA ILE A 200 31.24 -0.05 -30.10
C ILE A 200 32.56 -0.61 -30.65
N ILE A 201 32.80 -1.92 -30.49
CA ILE A 201 34.02 -2.59 -30.97
C ILE A 201 34.03 -2.57 -32.51
N GLY A 202 32.93 -2.93 -33.16
CA GLY A 202 32.80 -2.94 -34.61
C GLY A 202 33.03 -1.56 -35.23
N TYR A 203 32.45 -0.51 -34.63
CA TYR A 203 32.66 0.87 -35.07
C TYR A 203 34.11 1.33 -34.87
N SER A 204 34.74 0.93 -33.77
CA SER A 204 36.14 1.27 -33.49
C SER A 204 37.11 0.64 -34.49
N ILE A 205 36.89 -0.64 -34.85
CA ILE A 205 37.70 -1.35 -35.84
C ILE A 205 37.47 -0.78 -37.25
N TRP A 206 36.23 -0.55 -37.63
CA TRP A 206 35.88 0.03 -38.94
C TRP A 206 36.50 1.43 -39.11
N LYS A 207 36.43 2.27 -38.08
CA LYS A 207 37.05 3.59 -38.09
C LYS A 207 38.58 3.53 -38.13
N GLY A 208 39.19 2.57 -37.44
CA GLY A 208 40.64 2.32 -37.50
C GLY A 208 41.14 1.92 -38.89
N GLN A 209 40.37 1.10 -39.60
CA GLN A 209 40.68 0.71 -40.98
C GLN A 209 40.58 1.87 -41.98
N GLN A 210 39.71 2.86 -41.76
CA GLN A 210 39.64 4.04 -42.61
C GLN A 210 40.83 4.99 -42.46
N GLN A 211 41.49 5.04 -41.30
CA GLN A 211 42.70 5.86 -41.12
C GLN A 211 43.92 5.31 -41.87
N MET A 212 44.03 3.99 -42.05
CA MET A 212 45.12 3.38 -42.84
C MET A 212 44.93 3.49 -44.37
N LYS A 213 43.72 3.84 -44.83
CA LYS A 213 43.42 4.03 -46.26
C LYS A 213 43.50 5.49 -46.74
N ARG A 214 43.91 6.45 -45.90
CA ARG A 214 44.27 7.79 -46.39
C ARG A 214 45.69 7.73 -46.97
N PRO A 215 45.88 7.94 -48.29
CA PRO A 215 47.22 8.18 -48.81
C PRO A 215 47.78 9.43 -48.14
N SER A 216 48.98 9.32 -47.60
CA SER A 216 49.80 10.45 -47.16
C SER A 216 50.01 11.35 -48.37
N ILE A 217 49.23 12.43 -48.47
CA ILE A 217 49.55 13.53 -49.37
C ILE A 217 50.71 14.27 -48.71
N LEU A 218 51.91 13.97 -49.21
CA LEU A 218 53.13 14.74 -49.01
C LEU A 218 52.93 16.11 -49.69
N PHE A 219 53.01 17.17 -48.88
CA PHE A 219 53.48 18.49 -49.28
C PHE A 219 54.41 18.99 -48.18
#